data_AF-A0A068LTS5-F1
#
_entry.id   AF-A0A068LTS5-F1
#
_cell.length_a   1.000
_cell.length_b   1.000
_cell.length_c   1.000
_cell.angle_alpha   90.00
_cell.angle_beta   90.00
_cell.angle_gamma   90.00
#
_symmetry.space_group_name_H-M   'P 1'
#
loop_
_entity.id
_entity.type
_entity.pdbx_description
1 polymer ?
#
loop_
_entity_poly.entity_id
_entity_poly.type
_entity_poly.pdbx_seq_one_letter_code
_entity_poly.pdbx_strand_id
1 'polypeptide(L)'
;MLHFGHNDYRKKGLLYEKILLFFSLFIVLWTFPLSSHAEGTLQSLIDNAPKHGIVKLPSGVYNETIVLSKPITLKGVGQVTIRSCSKNPVITIRGQQVTLKNVNVEQCSSVKDTEAIYVTGKNH
;
A
#
# COMPACT_ATOMS: atom_id res chain seq x y z
N MET A 1 1.90 49.62 62.44
CA MET A 1 0.93 48.65 61.89
C MET A 1 1.34 48.38 60.45
N LEU A 2 2.12 47.33 60.19
CA LEU A 2 2.58 46.97 58.85
C LEU A 2 2.02 45.59 58.51
N HIS A 3 1.11 45.56 57.54
CA HIS A 3 0.36 44.39 57.09
C HIS A 3 1.19 43.71 55.99
N PHE A 4 1.73 42.52 56.26
CA PHE A 4 2.53 41.74 55.31
C PHE A 4 1.61 41.05 54.29
N GLY A 5 1.68 41.49 53.02
CA GLY A 5 1.11 40.79 51.88
C GLY A 5 2.00 39.63 51.45
N HIS A 6 1.68 38.41 51.86
CA HIS A 6 2.48 37.23 51.54
C HIS A 6 1.59 36.06 51.11
N ASN A 7 0.88 36.16 49.97
CA ASN A 7 0.18 34.99 49.42
C ASN A 7 -0.23 35.05 47.93
N ASP A 8 0.52 35.70 47.05
CA ASP A 8 0.15 35.73 45.61
C ASP A 8 0.90 34.67 44.78
N TYR A 9 2.12 34.27 45.19
CA TYR A 9 3.01 33.43 44.38
C TYR A 9 2.65 31.93 44.37
N ARG A 10 1.96 31.41 45.39
CA ARG A 10 1.67 29.96 45.53
C ARG A 10 0.56 29.48 44.58
N LYS A 11 -0.39 30.34 44.19
CA LYS A 11 -1.51 29.98 43.28
C LYS A 11 -1.12 30.03 41.80
N LYS A 12 -0.21 30.93 41.41
CA LYS A 12 0.34 31.02 40.05
C LYS A 12 1.16 29.77 39.71
N GLY A 13 1.93 29.29 40.70
CA GLY A 13 2.33 27.90 40.98
C GLY A 13 1.58 26.80 40.24
N LEU A 14 0.49 26.41 40.88
CA LEU A 14 -0.34 25.28 40.50
C LEU A 14 -1.05 25.47 39.15
N LEU A 15 -1.25 26.72 38.70
CA LEU A 15 -1.88 27.05 37.43
C LEU A 15 -0.91 26.85 36.25
N TYR A 16 0.37 27.19 36.39
CA TYR A 16 1.38 26.91 35.35
C TYR A 16 1.63 25.42 35.18
N GLU A 17 1.60 24.63 36.26
CA GLU A 17 1.79 23.17 36.17
C GLU A 17 0.66 22.54 35.36
N LYS A 18 -0.59 22.96 35.60
CA LYS A 18 -1.76 22.47 34.85
C LYS A 18 -1.74 22.93 33.39
N ILE A 19 -1.31 24.16 33.10
CA ILE A 19 -1.18 24.68 31.73
C ILE A 19 -0.04 23.98 30.97
N LEU A 20 1.10 23.69 31.63
CA LEU A 20 2.21 22.93 31.06
C LEU A 20 1.82 21.47 30.77
N LEU A 21 1.04 20.83 31.65
CA LEU A 21 0.54 19.47 31.44
C LEU A 21 -0.49 19.38 30.29
N PHE A 22 -1.36 20.39 30.13
CA PHE A 22 -2.30 20.45 29.00
C PHE A 22 -1.60 20.75 27.66
N PHE A 23 -0.58 21.61 27.65
CA PHE A 23 0.20 21.91 26.44
C PHE A 23 1.05 20.71 26.00
N SER A 24 1.56 19.93 26.97
CA SER A 24 2.26 18.67 26.72
C SER A 24 1.38 17.61 26.05
N LEU A 25 0.10 17.48 26.44
CA LEU A 25 -0.83 16.53 25.84
C LEU A 25 -1.16 16.88 24.36
N PHE A 26 -1.13 18.16 24.01
CA PHE A 26 -1.40 18.64 22.64
C PHE A 26 -0.21 18.41 21.69
N ILE A 27 1.02 18.45 22.20
CA ILE A 27 2.26 18.21 21.41
C ILE A 27 2.43 16.72 21.07
N VAL A 28 2.02 15.82 21.97
CA VAL A 28 2.08 14.37 21.72
C VAL A 28 1.11 13.98 20.59
N LEU A 29 -0.03 14.68 20.44
CA LEU A 29 -1.01 14.40 19.39
C LEU A 29 -0.54 14.81 17.98
N TRP A 30 0.47 15.69 17.87
CA TRP A 30 0.98 16.18 16.58
C TRP A 30 2.23 15.45 16.09
N THR A 31 2.81 14.58 16.92
CA THR A 31 4.07 13.87 16.63
C THR A 31 3.87 12.41 16.27
N PHE A 32 2.63 11.94 16.11
CA PHE A 32 2.36 10.63 15.52
C PHE A 32 2.31 10.78 13.99
N PRO A 33 3.39 10.46 13.25
CA PRO A 33 3.22 10.14 11.85
C PRO A 33 2.31 8.92 11.79
N LEU A 34 1.08 9.10 11.29
CA LEU A 34 0.31 7.98 10.76
C LEU A 34 1.04 7.50 9.52
N SER A 35 2.06 6.66 9.70
CA SER A 35 2.65 5.90 8.61
C SER A 35 1.64 4.85 8.18
N SER A 36 0.69 5.25 7.32
CA SER A 36 -0.12 4.33 6.56
C SER A 36 0.79 3.70 5.50
N HIS A 37 1.45 2.61 5.86
CA HIS A 37 2.10 1.75 4.88
C HIS A 37 0.96 1.01 4.17
N ALA A 38 0.39 1.64 3.14
CA ALA A 38 -0.34 0.90 2.14
C ALA A 38 0.67 -0.08 1.53
N GLU A 39 0.57 -1.35 1.91
CA GLU A 39 1.30 -2.43 1.26
C GLU A 39 0.97 -2.33 -0.23
N GLY A 40 1.95 -1.92 -1.05
CA GLY A 40 1.71 -1.58 -2.44
C GLY A 40 1.14 -2.78 -3.18
N THR A 41 0.05 -2.58 -3.93
CA THR A 41 -0.55 -3.64 -4.76
C THR A 41 0.45 -4.12 -5.82
N LEU A 42 0.27 -5.35 -6.34
CA LEU A 42 1.07 -5.83 -7.47
C LEU A 42 0.96 -4.88 -8.66
N GLN A 43 -0.24 -4.32 -8.90
CA GLN A 43 -0.43 -3.30 -9.92
C GLN A 43 0.46 -2.07 -9.70
N SER A 44 0.59 -1.58 -8.46
CA SER A 44 1.48 -0.45 -8.16
C SER A 44 2.94 -0.77 -8.46
N LEU A 45 3.41 -1.98 -8.14
CA LEU A 45 4.77 -2.42 -8.48
C LEU A 45 5.00 -2.48 -9.99
N ILE A 46 4.00 -2.94 -10.74
CA ILE A 46 4.01 -2.94 -12.22
C ILE A 46 4.07 -1.50 -12.75
N ASP A 47 3.22 -0.61 -12.24
CA ASP A 47 3.08 0.75 -12.73
C ASP A 47 4.33 1.60 -12.46
N ASN A 48 4.98 1.40 -11.32
CA ASN A 48 6.22 2.08 -10.96
C ASN A 48 7.47 1.53 -11.68
N ALA A 49 7.42 0.31 -12.23
CA ALA A 49 8.55 -0.26 -12.94
C ALA A 49 8.90 0.52 -14.22
N PRO A 50 10.18 0.67 -14.58
CA PRO A 50 10.55 1.26 -15.87
C PRO A 50 10.06 0.37 -17.04
N LYS A 51 9.90 0.98 -18.23
CA LYS A 51 9.64 0.20 -19.46
C LYS A 51 10.78 -0.79 -19.69
N HIS A 52 10.44 -1.99 -20.16
CA HIS A 52 11.33 -3.16 -20.26
C HIS A 52 11.94 -3.60 -18.91
N GLY A 53 11.44 -3.08 -17.80
CA GLY A 53 11.89 -3.43 -16.45
C GLY A 53 11.51 -4.86 -16.07
N ILE A 54 12.22 -5.37 -15.07
CA ILE A 54 11.97 -6.69 -14.48
C ILE A 54 11.39 -6.49 -13.07
N VAL A 55 10.15 -6.89 -12.87
CA VAL A 55 9.50 -6.92 -11.55
C VAL A 55 9.63 -8.33 -11.00
N LYS A 56 10.38 -8.46 -9.90
CA LYS A 56 10.56 -9.73 -9.20
C LYS A 56 9.47 -9.86 -8.13
N LEU A 57 8.68 -10.92 -8.23
CA LEU A 57 7.61 -11.20 -7.28
C LEU A 57 8.11 -12.20 -6.23
N PRO A 58 8.20 -11.85 -4.94
CA PRO A 58 8.49 -12.83 -3.92
C PRO A 58 7.38 -13.90 -3.86
N SER A 59 7.72 -15.06 -3.30
CA SER A 59 6.74 -16.14 -3.13
C SER A 59 5.53 -15.68 -2.32
N GLY A 60 4.33 -16.05 -2.77
CA GLY A 60 3.08 -15.61 -2.16
C GLY A 60 1.87 -15.77 -3.06
N VAL A 61 0.70 -15.50 -2.49
CA VAL A 61 -0.58 -15.47 -3.21
C VAL A 61 -1.06 -14.03 -3.30
N TYR A 62 -1.19 -13.52 -4.52
CA TYR A 62 -1.63 -12.18 -4.85
C TYR A 62 -3.09 -12.23 -5.29
N ASN A 63 -4.01 -11.83 -4.41
CA ASN A 63 -5.45 -11.87 -4.66
C ASN A 63 -5.92 -10.60 -5.38
N GLU A 64 -5.52 -10.42 -6.62
CA GLU A 64 -5.84 -9.23 -7.41
C GLU A 64 -5.92 -9.51 -8.92
N THR A 65 -6.51 -8.57 -9.64
CA THR A 65 -6.50 -8.53 -11.11
C THR A 65 -5.47 -7.52 -11.57
N ILE A 66 -4.61 -7.89 -12.54
CA ILE A 66 -3.55 -6.99 -13.03
C ILE A 66 -3.69 -6.70 -14.53
N VAL A 67 -3.22 -5.51 -14.92
CA VAL A 67 -3.15 -5.06 -16.31
C VAL A 67 -1.71 -4.74 -16.70
N LEU A 68 -1.22 -5.42 -17.74
CA LEU A 68 0.12 -5.25 -18.30
C LEU A 68 0.00 -4.42 -19.58
N SER A 69 0.14 -3.10 -19.44
CA SER A 69 -0.07 -2.12 -20.52
C SER A 69 1.22 -1.62 -21.19
N LYS A 70 2.39 -1.97 -20.64
CA LYS A 70 3.71 -1.55 -21.12
C LYS A 70 4.67 -2.74 -21.23
N PRO A 71 5.75 -2.64 -22.03
CA PRO A 71 6.79 -3.65 -22.07
C PRO A 71 7.37 -3.89 -20.69
N ILE A 72 7.31 -5.12 -20.20
CA ILE A 72 7.71 -5.48 -18.84
C ILE A 72 7.93 -6.99 -18.70
N THR A 73 8.83 -7.39 -17.80
CA THR A 73 8.96 -8.78 -17.37
C THR A 73 8.47 -8.93 -15.93
N LEU A 74 7.45 -9.76 -15.71
CA LEU A 74 7.09 -10.27 -14.39
C LEU A 74 7.81 -11.60 -14.15
N LYS A 75 8.57 -11.68 -13.06
CA LYS A 75 9.32 -12.88 -12.70
C LYS A 75 9.04 -13.29 -11.26
N GLY A 76 8.37 -14.43 -11.05
CA GLY A 76 8.24 -15.01 -9.72
C GLY A 76 9.56 -15.55 -9.19
N VAL A 77 9.82 -15.29 -7.92
CA VAL A 77 10.95 -15.79 -7.13
C VAL A 77 10.39 -16.80 -6.13
N GLY A 78 10.45 -18.08 -6.52
CA GLY A 78 9.79 -19.19 -5.82
C GLY A 78 8.35 -19.40 -6.27
N GLN A 79 7.44 -19.76 -5.35
CA GLN A 79 6.05 -20.07 -5.67
C GLN A 79 5.20 -18.80 -5.63
N VAL A 80 4.81 -18.31 -6.81
CA VAL A 80 3.98 -17.11 -6.95
C VAL A 80 2.66 -17.50 -7.60
N THR A 81 1.55 -17.20 -6.92
CA THR A 81 0.20 -17.38 -7.48
C THR A 81 -0.49 -16.03 -7.55
N ILE A 82 -0.93 -15.63 -8.74
CA ILE A 82 -1.82 -14.49 -8.93
C ILE A 82 -3.23 -15.05 -9.09
N ARG A 83 -4.15 -14.64 -8.22
CA ARG A 83 -5.47 -15.24 -8.08
C ARG A 83 -6.56 -14.16 -8.11
N SER A 84 -7.65 -14.44 -8.81
CA SER A 84 -8.89 -13.67 -8.69
C SER A 84 -10.08 -14.61 -8.83
N CYS A 85 -11.14 -14.39 -8.03
CA CYS A 85 -12.42 -15.07 -8.19
C CYS A 85 -13.49 -14.15 -8.80
N SER A 86 -13.09 -12.97 -9.27
CA SER A 86 -13.99 -12.04 -9.94
C SER A 86 -14.27 -12.49 -11.38
N LYS A 87 -15.34 -11.96 -11.98
CA LYS A 87 -15.67 -12.22 -13.38
C LYS A 87 -14.63 -11.69 -14.38
N ASN A 88 -13.67 -10.88 -13.93
CA ASN A 88 -12.65 -10.29 -14.79
C ASN A 88 -11.45 -11.22 -14.91
N PRO A 89 -10.68 -11.13 -16.01
CA PRO A 89 -9.43 -11.86 -16.14
C PRO A 89 -8.46 -11.54 -14.99
N VAL A 90 -7.75 -12.57 -14.53
CA VAL A 90 -6.72 -12.41 -13.49
C VAL A 90 -5.57 -11.56 -14.01
N ILE A 91 -5.15 -11.80 -15.26
CA ILE A 91 -4.14 -11.02 -15.96
C ILE A 91 -4.70 -10.54 -17.29
N THR A 92 -4.67 -9.23 -17.52
CA THR A 92 -4.99 -8.62 -18.81
C THR A 92 -3.71 -8.07 -19.45
N ILE A 93 -3.33 -8.59 -20.62
CA ILE A 93 -2.16 -8.13 -21.38
C ILE A 93 -2.64 -7.22 -22.52
N ARG A 94 -2.24 -5.95 -22.47
CA ARG A 94 -2.54 -4.92 -23.50
C ARG A 94 -1.27 -4.38 -24.16
N GLY A 95 -0.16 -4.39 -23.43
CA GLY A 95 1.13 -3.92 -23.89
C GLY A 95 1.85 -4.95 -24.76
N GLN A 96 2.79 -4.48 -25.55
CA GLN A 96 3.69 -5.33 -26.35
C GLN A 96 4.89 -5.76 -25.52
N GLN A 97 5.54 -6.86 -25.92
CA GLN A 97 6.78 -7.35 -25.30
C GLN A 97 6.65 -7.58 -23.78
N VAL A 98 5.49 -8.12 -23.38
CA VAL A 98 5.23 -8.54 -22.00
C VAL A 98 5.74 -9.96 -21.82
N THR A 99 6.46 -10.20 -20.71
CA THR A 99 7.00 -11.52 -20.39
C THR A 99 6.58 -11.94 -19.00
N LEU A 100 5.92 -13.09 -18.89
CA LEU A 100 5.57 -13.73 -17.61
C LEU A 100 6.51 -14.92 -17.39
N LYS A 101 7.19 -14.99 -16.24
CA LYS A 101 8.10 -16.10 -15.90
C LYS A 101 7.83 -16.58 -14.48
N ASN A 102 7.70 -17.90 -14.33
CA ASN A 102 7.57 -18.55 -13.02
C ASN A 102 6.43 -17.96 -12.17
N VAL A 103 5.25 -17.80 -12.77
CA VAL A 103 4.03 -17.35 -12.08
C VAL A 103 2.91 -18.33 -12.37
N ASN A 104 2.15 -18.69 -11.35
CA ASN A 104 0.90 -19.43 -11.44
C ASN A 104 -0.26 -18.44 -11.50
N VAL A 105 -1.27 -18.73 -12.31
CA VAL A 105 -2.45 -17.86 -12.48
C VAL A 105 -3.70 -18.67 -12.19
N GLU A 106 -4.49 -18.22 -11.21
CA GLU A 106 -5.67 -18.94 -10.72
C GLU A 106 -6.93 -18.08 -10.88
N GLN A 107 -7.83 -18.52 -11.76
CA GLN A 107 -9.19 -17.99 -11.87
C GLN A 107 -10.13 -18.89 -11.06
N CYS A 108 -10.73 -18.35 -10.00
CA CYS A 108 -11.60 -19.09 -9.08
C CYS A 108 -13.04 -18.60 -9.10
N SER A 109 -13.44 -17.83 -10.12
CA SER A 109 -14.82 -17.40 -10.27
C SER A 109 -15.72 -18.59 -10.61
N SER A 110 -16.90 -18.63 -10.00
CA SER A 110 -17.96 -19.58 -10.36
C SER A 110 -18.71 -19.18 -11.64
N VAL A 111 -18.38 -18.03 -12.23
CA VAL A 111 -18.98 -17.54 -13.47
C VAL A 111 -18.37 -18.28 -14.66
N LYS A 112 -19.23 -18.78 -15.55
CA LYS A 112 -18.82 -19.44 -16.80
C LYS A 112 -18.16 -18.43 -17.74
N ASP A 113 -17.30 -18.92 -18.63
CA ASP A 113 -16.64 -18.11 -19.66
C ASP A 113 -15.76 -16.99 -19.06
N THR A 114 -15.03 -17.29 -17.98
CA THR A 114 -14.03 -16.39 -17.41
C THR A 114 -12.62 -16.83 -17.79
N GLU A 115 -11.85 -15.92 -18.36
CA GLU A 115 -10.45 -16.19 -18.68
C GLU A 115 -9.56 -16.01 -17.44
N ALA A 116 -8.51 -16.82 -17.33
CA ALA A 116 -7.43 -16.55 -16.38
C ALA A 116 -6.50 -15.47 -16.92
N ILE A 117 -6.16 -15.55 -18.21
CA ILE A 117 -5.29 -14.61 -18.91
C ILE A 117 -6.01 -14.15 -20.18
N TYR A 118 -6.18 -12.85 -20.32
CA TYR A 118 -6.77 -12.22 -21.50
C TYR A 118 -5.72 -11.36 -22.20
N VAL A 119 -5.45 -11.64 -23.48
CA VAL A 119 -4.44 -10.94 -24.28
C VAL A 119 -5.16 -10.16 -25.40
N THR A 120 -4.87 -8.87 -25.51
CA THR A 120 -5.51 -7.98 -26.50
C THR A 120 -4.55 -6.91 -27.00
N GLY A 121 -4.63 -6.55 -28.29
CA GLY A 121 -3.75 -5.58 -28.94
C GLY A 121 -3.09 -6.14 -30.20
N LYS A 122 -2.13 -5.40 -30.78
CA LYS A 122 -1.41 -5.77 -32.01
C LYS A 122 0.05 -6.10 -31.69
N ASN A 123 0.60 -7.15 -32.31
CA ASN A 123 1.99 -7.62 -32.17
C ASN A 123 2.35 -8.10 -30.74
N HIS A 124 1.67 -9.17 -30.28
CA HIS A 124 1.98 -9.87 -29.02
C HIS A 124 2.97 -11.01 -29.22
#